data_AF-A0A170QCR2-F1
#
_entry.id   AF-A0A170QCR2-F1
#
_cell.length_a   1.000
_cell.length_b   1.000
_cell.length_c   1.000
_cell.angle_alpha   90.00
_cell.angle_beta   90.00
_cell.angle_gamma   90.00
#
_symmetry.space_group_name_H-M   'P 1'
#
loop_
_entity.id
_entity.type
_entity.pdbx_description
1 polymer ?
#
loop_
_entity_poly.entity_id
_entity_poly.type
_entity_poly.pdbx_seq_one_letter_code
_entity_poly.pdbx_strand_id
1 'polypeptide(L)'
;MHFKVSNNGTAAVLEPYISMGGHAALLKNDRSVFVHLHPIGTISMASQEKFQENYTQGVLDREDICFFGFADDSTGNYFNSNTSPNGEVNFPAIKLTTPGNYSIWVQVKSAGEVITQKFDFNVIL
;
A
#
# COMPACT_ATOMS: atom_id res chain seq x y z
N MET A 1 -7.90 -1.27 -5.44
CA MET A 1 -7.91 0.19 -5.69
C MET A 1 -6.59 0.56 -6.31
N HIS A 2 -6.59 1.13 -7.52
CA HIS A 2 -5.39 1.44 -8.30
C HIS A 2 -5.18 2.95 -8.32
N PHE A 3 -3.96 3.40 -8.03
CA PHE A 3 -3.59 4.81 -8.04
C PHE A 3 -2.36 5.01 -8.91
N LYS A 4 -2.35 6.11 -9.68
CA LYS A 4 -1.20 6.56 -10.47
C LYS A 4 -0.64 7.84 -9.89
N VAL A 5 0.68 7.90 -9.82
CA VAL A 5 1.47 9.00 -9.32
C VAL A 5 2.32 9.50 -10.48
N SER A 6 2.18 10.78 -10.80
CA SER A 6 2.94 11.40 -11.88
C SER A 6 3.54 12.71 -11.42
N ASN A 7 4.69 13.05 -11.99
CA ASN A 7 5.32 14.35 -11.89
C ASN A 7 5.23 15.03 -13.26
N ASN A 8 4.44 16.10 -13.36
CA ASN A 8 4.20 16.84 -14.61
C ASN A 8 3.83 15.93 -15.81
N GLY A 9 2.96 14.94 -15.57
CA GLY A 9 2.48 14.01 -16.60
C GLY A 9 3.40 12.83 -16.91
N THR A 10 4.60 12.77 -16.32
CA THR A 10 5.49 11.61 -16.39
C THR A 10 5.28 10.72 -15.17
N ALA A 11 5.29 9.38 -15.33
CA ALA A 11 5.19 8.46 -14.20
C ALA A 11 6.28 8.76 -13.15
N ALA A 12 5.88 8.84 -11.88
CA ALA A 12 6.83 9.04 -10.79
C ALA A 12 7.58 7.74 -10.47
N VAL A 13 8.86 7.86 -10.14
CA VAL A 13 9.61 6.73 -9.57
C VAL A 13 9.27 6.63 -8.09
N LEU A 14 8.59 5.56 -7.71
CA LEU A 14 8.16 5.33 -6.34
C LEU A 14 9.24 4.59 -5.54
N GLU A 15 9.41 5.02 -4.30
CA GLU A 15 10.34 4.47 -3.32
C GLU A 15 9.56 3.86 -2.15
N PRO A 16 10.12 2.86 -1.46
CA PRO A 16 9.58 2.39 -0.20
C PRO A 16 9.52 3.50 0.84
N TYR A 17 8.37 3.64 1.48
CA TYR A 17 8.15 4.46 2.66
C TYR A 17 7.80 3.56 3.84
N ILE A 18 8.45 3.74 5.00
CA ILE A 18 8.34 2.82 6.16
C ILE A 18 8.38 1.36 5.70
N SER A 19 9.32 1.10 4.78
CA SER A 19 9.50 -0.22 4.21
C SER A 19 8.19 -0.75 3.58
N MET A 20 7.46 0.02 2.78
CA MET A 20 6.36 -0.48 1.93
C MET A 20 6.20 0.42 0.71
N GLY A 21 5.64 -0.10 -0.39
CA GLY A 21 5.41 0.69 -1.61
C GLY A 21 4.38 1.83 -1.46
N GLY A 22 3.67 1.85 -0.32
CA GLY A 22 2.73 2.90 0.03
C GLY A 22 1.88 2.52 1.22
N HIS A 23 1.06 3.46 1.68
CA HIS A 23 0.08 3.26 2.74
C HIS A 23 -1.23 3.89 2.32
N ALA A 24 -2.35 3.29 2.70
CA ALA A 24 -3.63 3.96 2.60
C ALA A 24 -4.43 3.80 3.89
N ALA A 25 -5.06 4.89 4.32
CA ALA A 25 -5.98 4.91 5.44
C ALA A 25 -7.34 5.37 4.96
N LEU A 26 -8.39 4.64 5.33
CA LEU A 26 -9.77 4.96 4.99
C LEU A 26 -10.56 5.18 6.26
N LEU A 27 -11.37 6.24 6.26
CA LEU A 27 -12.19 6.64 7.41
C LEU A 27 -13.57 7.07 6.93
N LYS A 28 -14.62 6.58 7.58
CA LYS A 28 -15.97 7.15 7.44
C LYS A 28 -16.05 8.46 8.23
N ASN A 29 -16.75 9.46 7.71
CA ASN A 29 -16.80 10.80 8.35
C ASN A 29 -17.33 10.79 9.79
N ASP A 30 -18.20 9.85 10.13
CA ASP A 30 -18.72 9.66 11.50
C ASP A 30 -17.80 8.81 12.41
N ARG A 31 -16.62 8.43 11.90
CA ARG A 31 -15.58 7.66 12.58
C ARG A 31 -15.96 6.23 12.95
N SER A 32 -17.07 5.71 12.44
CA SER A 32 -17.53 4.34 12.74
C SER A 32 -16.79 3.25 11.95
N VAL A 33 -16.07 3.61 10.87
CA VAL A 33 -15.29 2.69 10.05
C VAL A 33 -13.89 3.25 9.84
N PHE A 34 -12.88 2.44 10.13
CA PHE A 34 -11.47 2.72 9.84
C PHE A 34 -10.80 1.49 9.23
N VAL A 35 -10.02 1.69 8.16
CA VAL A 35 -9.23 0.62 7.52
C VAL A 35 -7.85 1.15 7.16
N HIS A 36 -6.81 0.42 7.54
CA HIS A 36 -5.43 0.67 7.11
C HIS A 36 -4.99 -0.39 6.11
N LEU A 37 -4.36 0.02 5.03
CA LEU A 37 -4.11 -0.79 3.83
C LEU A 37 -2.67 -0.66 3.35
N HIS A 38 -2.11 -1.77 2.88
CA HIS A 38 -0.81 -1.84 2.21
C HIS A 38 -0.94 -2.42 0.79
N PRO A 39 -0.01 -2.13 -0.14
CA PRO A 39 -0.19 -2.49 -1.54
C PRO A 39 -0.07 -3.98 -1.87
N ILE A 40 0.46 -4.78 -0.94
CA ILE A 40 0.58 -6.26 -1.04
C ILE A 40 -0.37 -7.01 -0.11
N GLY A 41 -1.42 -6.34 0.38
CA GLY A 41 -2.46 -6.96 1.18
C GLY A 41 -2.58 -6.40 2.60
N THR A 42 -3.66 -6.78 3.29
CA THR A 42 -3.94 -6.45 4.68
C THR A 42 -3.35 -7.51 5.61
N ILE A 43 -2.02 -7.58 5.70
CA ILE A 43 -1.39 -8.36 6.77
C ILE A 43 -1.51 -7.50 8.04
N SER A 44 -2.21 -8.00 9.06
CA SER A 44 -2.24 -7.29 10.35
C SER A 44 -0.82 -7.21 10.92
N MET A 45 -0.49 -6.16 11.69
CA MET A 45 0.84 -6.07 12.34
C MET A 45 1.16 -7.34 13.15
N ALA A 46 0.16 -7.93 13.81
CA ALA A 46 0.31 -9.20 14.53
C ALA A 46 0.62 -10.39 13.59
N SER A 47 0.02 -10.40 12.39
CA SER A 47 0.36 -11.38 11.35
C SER A 47 1.77 -11.14 10.83
N GLN A 48 2.20 -9.89 10.66
CA GLN A 48 3.56 -9.53 10.26
C GLN A 48 4.59 -9.95 11.30
N GLU A 49 4.33 -9.73 12.60
CA GLU A 49 5.16 -10.22 13.71
C GLU A 49 5.28 -11.74 13.69
N LYS A 50 4.17 -12.47 13.51
CA LYS A 50 4.17 -13.93 13.35
C LYS A 50 5.00 -14.39 12.14
N PHE A 51 4.89 -13.70 10.99
CA PHE A 51 5.69 -14.01 9.81
C PHE A 51 7.18 -13.73 10.06
N GLN A 52 7.51 -12.65 10.76
CA GLN A 52 8.88 -12.32 11.15
C GLN A 52 9.45 -13.35 12.15
N GLU A 53 8.68 -13.82 13.14
CA GLU A 53 9.08 -14.92 14.03
C GLU A 53 9.41 -16.17 13.21
N ASN A 54 8.52 -16.59 12.30
CA ASN A 54 8.71 -17.76 11.45
C ASN A 54 9.93 -17.65 10.52
N TYR A 55 10.22 -16.45 10.00
CA TYR A 55 11.46 -16.17 9.25
C TYR A 55 12.71 -16.37 10.10
N THR A 56 12.71 -15.80 11.31
CA THR A 56 13.87 -15.83 12.20
C THR A 56 14.16 -17.25 12.69
N GLN A 57 13.14 -18.12 12.67
CA GLN A 57 13.22 -19.55 12.95
C GLN A 57 13.52 -20.42 11.71
N GLY A 58 13.70 -19.81 10.52
CA GLY A 58 14.02 -20.52 9.28
C GLY A 58 12.88 -21.38 8.73
N VAL A 59 11.63 -21.10 9.12
CA VAL A 59 10.43 -21.84 8.68
C VAL A 59 9.87 -21.30 7.37
N LEU A 60 10.18 -20.03 7.05
CA LEU A 60 9.80 -19.35 5.81
C LEU A 60 11.04 -18.71 5.21
N ASP A 61 11.20 -18.78 3.89
CA ASP A 61 12.26 -18.07 3.19
C ASP A 61 11.86 -16.59 2.99
N ARG A 62 12.85 -15.72 2.76
CA ARG A 62 12.61 -14.27 2.55
C ARG A 62 11.67 -13.99 1.36
N GLU A 63 11.60 -14.93 0.42
CA GLU A 63 10.73 -14.88 -0.76
C GLU A 63 9.26 -15.23 -0.42
N ASP A 64 9.03 -15.99 0.65
CA ASP A 64 7.69 -16.39 1.11
C ASP A 64 6.99 -15.30 1.95
N ILE A 65 7.76 -14.30 2.38
CA ILE A 65 7.25 -13.15 3.10
C ILE A 65 7.11 -12.05 2.08
N CYS A 66 5.87 -11.77 1.68
CA CYS A 66 5.55 -10.58 0.90
C CYS A 66 5.85 -9.36 1.78
N PHE A 67 7.12 -8.95 1.84
CA PHE A 67 7.54 -7.93 2.78
C PHE A 67 7.40 -6.55 2.15
N PHE A 68 7.56 -6.42 0.83
CA PHE A 68 7.58 -5.12 0.17
C PHE A 68 7.04 -5.27 -1.25
N GLY A 69 6.01 -4.51 -1.62
CA GLY A 69 5.58 -4.57 -3.01
C GLY A 69 4.72 -3.42 -3.45
N PHE A 70 4.96 -3.09 -4.71
CA PHE A 70 4.04 -2.50 -5.66
C PHE A 70 3.36 -3.68 -6.39
N ALA A 71 2.08 -3.59 -6.73
CA ALA A 71 1.32 -4.77 -7.21
C ALA A 71 1.67 -5.25 -8.63
N ASP A 72 2.69 -4.69 -9.26
CA ASP A 72 3.22 -5.14 -10.56
C ASP A 72 4.73 -4.96 -10.57
N ASP A 73 5.45 -5.81 -9.87
CA ASP A 73 6.79 -6.10 -10.37
C ASP A 73 6.95 -7.60 -10.28
N SER A 74 7.08 -8.22 -11.45
CA SER A 74 7.77 -9.50 -11.54
C SER A 74 9.03 -9.41 -10.68
N THR A 75 9.33 -10.48 -9.95
CA THR A 75 10.47 -10.63 -9.04
C THR A 75 11.82 -10.15 -9.62
N GLY A 76 11.95 -9.94 -10.94
CA GLY A 76 13.17 -9.45 -11.60
C GLY A 76 13.52 -7.97 -11.46
N ASN A 77 12.58 -7.04 -11.28
CA ASN A 77 12.90 -5.60 -11.15
C ASN A 77 13.26 -5.19 -9.71
N TYR A 78 12.81 -5.96 -8.72
CA TYR A 78 13.04 -5.67 -7.31
C TYR A 78 14.50 -5.84 -6.86
N PHE A 79 15.27 -6.73 -7.49
CA PHE A 79 16.64 -7.03 -7.05
C PHE A 79 17.67 -5.96 -7.40
N ASN A 80 17.35 -4.96 -8.22
CA ASN A 80 18.36 -4.05 -8.76
C ASN A 80 18.29 -2.60 -8.21
N SER A 81 17.12 -2.11 -7.74
CA SER A 81 16.98 -0.69 -7.38
C SER A 81 16.05 -0.33 -6.21
N ASN A 82 15.27 -1.28 -5.65
CA ASN A 82 14.27 -0.99 -4.58
C ASN A 82 13.29 0.16 -4.93
N THR A 83 12.91 0.32 -6.19
CA THR A 83 11.99 1.39 -6.64
C THR A 83 11.04 0.89 -7.72
N SER A 84 9.82 1.44 -7.80
CA SER A 84 8.88 1.17 -8.90
C SER A 84 8.87 2.34 -9.90
N PRO A 85 9.23 2.12 -11.18
CA PRO A 85 9.35 3.19 -12.17
C PRO A 85 8.01 3.58 -12.84
N ASN A 86 6.95 2.80 -12.64
CA ASN A 86 5.68 2.98 -13.38
C ASN A 86 4.71 3.96 -12.71
N GLY A 87 5.04 4.47 -11.52
CA GLY A 87 4.19 5.40 -10.77
C GLY A 87 2.91 4.75 -10.28
N GLU A 88 2.81 3.43 -10.20
CA GLU A 88 1.59 2.74 -9.81
C GLU A 88 1.66 2.17 -8.39
N VAL A 89 0.62 2.40 -7.62
CA VAL A 89 0.41 1.79 -6.30
C VAL A 89 -1.01 1.24 -6.22
N ASN A 90 -1.12 0.04 -5.65
CA ASN A 90 -2.31 -0.77 -5.76
C ASN A 90 -2.67 -1.34 -4.40
N PHE A 91 -3.81 -0.99 -3.84
CA PHE A 91 -4.28 -1.53 -2.58
C PHE A 91 -5.35 -2.60 -2.82
N PRO A 92 -5.47 -3.62 -1.94
CA PRO A 92 -6.52 -4.62 -2.06
C PRO A 92 -7.91 -3.98 -2.11
N ALA A 93 -8.83 -4.64 -2.80
CA ALA A 93 -10.23 -4.22 -2.80
C ALA A 93 -10.82 -4.42 -1.40
N ILE A 94 -11.63 -3.46 -0.96
CA ILE A 94 -12.35 -3.53 0.31
C ILE A 94 -13.85 -3.52 0.04
N LYS A 95 -14.61 -4.21 0.88
CA LYS A 95 -16.07 -4.19 0.85
C LYS A 95 -16.59 -3.27 1.95
N LEU A 96 -17.20 -2.15 1.57
CA LEU A 96 -17.87 -1.24 2.49
C LEU A 96 -19.35 -1.62 2.55
N THR A 97 -19.85 -1.93 3.75
CA THR A 97 -21.24 -2.37 3.96
C THR A 97 -22.13 -1.27 4.55
N THR A 98 -21.55 -0.15 4.97
CA THR A 98 -22.30 0.98 5.54
C THR A 98 -22.26 2.16 4.57
N PRO A 99 -23.43 2.71 4.18
CA PRO A 99 -23.48 3.87 3.30
C PRO A 99 -23.00 5.12 4.04
N GLY A 100 -22.62 6.14 3.26
CA GLY A 100 -22.22 7.44 3.78
C GLY A 100 -20.95 8.00 3.15
N ASN A 101 -20.46 9.09 3.74
CA ASN A 101 -19.28 9.79 3.26
C ASN A 101 -18.00 9.21 3.89
N TYR A 102 -17.02 8.99 3.03
CA TYR A 102 -15.72 8.44 3.37
C TYR A 102 -14.60 9.33 2.83
N SER A 103 -13.46 9.23 3.47
CA SER A 103 -12.19 9.75 2.99
C SER A 103 -11.18 8.61 2.94
N ILE A 104 -10.35 8.59 1.90
CA ILE A 104 -9.14 7.77 1.84
C ILE A 104 -7.93 8.68 1.65
N TRP A 105 -6.89 8.46 2.44
CA TRP A 105 -5.58 9.07 2.27
C TRP A 105 -4.65 8.02 1.69
N VAL A 106 -3.96 8.35 0.61
CA VAL A 106 -2.95 7.50 -0.02
C VAL A 106 -1.61 8.19 0.14
N GLN A 107 -0.63 7.46 0.66
CA GLN A 107 0.71 7.93 0.93
C GLN A 107 1.74 7.07 0.18
N VAL A 108 2.61 7.74 -0.55
CA VAL A 108 3.73 7.13 -1.30
C VAL A 108 4.98 7.97 -1.07
N LYS A 109 6.15 7.45 -1.45
CA LYS A 109 7.38 8.24 -1.48
C LYS A 109 7.95 8.29 -2.89
N SER A 110 8.43 9.44 -3.31
CA SER A 110 9.03 9.67 -4.62
C SER A 110 10.05 10.80 -4.49
N ALA A 111 11.23 10.63 -5.09
CA ALA A 111 12.33 11.60 -5.01
C ALA A 111 12.67 12.01 -3.55
N GLY A 112 12.67 11.04 -2.64
CA GLY A 112 12.93 11.28 -1.22
C GLY A 112 11.78 11.92 -0.42
N GLU A 113 10.71 12.39 -1.07
CA GLU A 113 9.60 13.07 -0.40
C GLU A 113 8.37 12.16 -0.25
N VAL A 114 7.69 12.31 0.88
CA VAL A 114 6.43 11.59 1.15
C VAL A 114 5.28 12.42 0.61
N ILE A 115 4.57 11.87 -0.37
CA ILE A 115 3.41 12.49 -1.01
C ILE A 115 2.16 11.86 -0.41
N THR A 116 1.23 12.70 0.05
CA THR A 116 -0.07 12.24 0.57
C THR A 116 -1.20 12.92 -0.18
N GLN A 117 -2.10 12.12 -0.74
CA GLN A 117 -3.30 12.62 -1.43
C GLN A 117 -4.55 12.10 -0.75
N LYS A 118 -5.51 13.00 -0.50
CA LYS A 118 -6.84 12.67 0.03
C LYS A 118 -7.85 12.56 -1.12
N PHE A 119 -8.71 11.56 -1.05
CA PHE A 119 -9.87 11.39 -1.92
C PHE A 119 -11.13 11.23 -1.07
N ASP A 120 -12.10 12.09 -1.31
CA ASP A 120 -13.42 12.02 -0.67
C ASP A 120 -14.41 11.33 -1.61
N PHE A 121 -15.23 10.43 -1.07
CA PHE A 121 -16.24 9.71 -1.85
C PHE A 121 -17.45 9.35 -1.00
N ASN A 122 -18.57 9.05 -1.67
CA ASN A 122 -19.80 8.60 -1.04
C ASN A 122 -20.10 7.16 -1.44
N VAL A 123 -20.48 6.34 -0.45
CA VAL A 123 -20.97 4.98 -0.67
C VAL A 123 -22.49 5.00 -0.61
N ILE A 124 -23.11 4.58 -1.70
CA ILE A 124 -24.55 4.36 -1.86
C ILE A 124 -24.74 2.85 -2.03
N LEU A 125 -25.78 2.30 -1.38
CA LEU A 125 -26.15 0.88 -1.47
C LEU A 125 -27.29 0.67 -2.46
#